data_AF-A0A944TR63-F1
#
_entry.id   AF-A0A944TR63-F1
#
_cell.length_a   1.000
_cell.length_b   1.000
_cell.length_c   1.000
_cell.angle_alpha   90.00
_cell.angle_beta   90.00
_cell.angle_gamma   90.00
#
_symmetry.space_group_name_H-M   'P 1'
#
loop_
_entity.id
_entity.type
_entity.pdbx_description
1 polymer ?
#
loop_
_entity_poly.entity_id
_entity_poly.type
_entity_poly.pdbx_seq_one_letter_code
_entity_poly.pdbx_strand_id
1 'polypeptide(L)'
;MRFLVLILIFLTIIPRSHAKDFNLKHAVGLYITPKGQKYFNSNLENLFKRNGLNLSSIDIPKINAETEEAYLEDMIPAEDVELREMVMSAKDFLKKFFRGFELGKNKFAVEIKDIKFRAKWDRLGVYAFAPFNENVPQIGEDYSAFFSIELQAQNINFSLDSFSAQDINHPFLGKTVIENYVTKINSKSEPLIVKIPAICKKDAHGKLVIKVLAPSTNLEQLIVDARIKGAILLPKIEIRINDHVVTMNMENIERAIRDSHDLLLTPLQEAAKKYLVEEVPEKINLFLQNNFSRGFMNESPMDPPGAPKPGSVKFKWGLDISDINFKAQHLHLMLDGYVNDPTTGPIPLPNGYQSLKAPKLNAAEVSKHDMVFSLNQGFLNKVLQLSTRRGYFSQIKLNADTSIVLTKQPVLEIKERARLKLQIEYKVSGIGSWLVKNPILIDFDLFVEFPIKNGKPQMVAVGVDRKSIWVPDHYIRLFPRKVRKVVRNKLMAMEPAIKGYVLAKSLPIPSEIASIPLKMASSAIDSHGHLLFFLDYDFNWGNTLSAKKPFRFFQFQQK
;
A
#
# COMPACT_ATOMS: atom_id res chain seq x y z
N MET A 1 15.34 -2.84 3.79
CA MET A 1 14.12 -2.67 4.63
C MET A 1 13.19 -1.54 4.15
N ARG A 2 13.61 -0.26 4.11
CA ARG A 2 12.75 0.88 3.67
C ARG A 2 12.14 0.74 2.26
N PHE A 3 12.84 0.02 1.38
CA PHE A 3 12.46 -0.29 -0.01
C PHE A 3 11.16 -1.13 -0.13
N LEU A 4 11.07 -2.22 0.62
CA LEU A 4 9.92 -3.12 0.57
C LEU A 4 8.79 -2.66 1.50
N VAL A 5 9.19 -1.96 2.56
CA VAL A 5 8.30 -1.17 3.40
C VAL A 5 7.54 -0.15 2.56
N LEU A 6 8.05 0.40 1.43
CA LEU A 6 7.26 1.38 0.67
C LEU A 6 6.18 0.80 -0.26
N ILE A 7 6.44 -0.38 -0.85
CA ILE A 7 5.42 -1.16 -1.58
C ILE A 7 4.39 -1.73 -0.61
N LEU A 8 4.77 -1.94 0.64
CA LEU A 8 3.87 -2.26 1.74
C LEU A 8 3.25 -1.01 2.39
N ILE A 9 3.86 0.18 2.27
CA ILE A 9 3.29 1.51 2.57
C ILE A 9 2.17 1.82 1.58
N PHE A 10 2.19 1.26 0.37
CA PHE A 10 1.02 1.19 -0.49
C PHE A 10 -0.22 0.62 0.23
N LEU A 11 0.00 -0.25 1.23
CA LEU A 11 -1.01 -0.79 2.13
C LEU A 11 -0.99 -0.09 3.51
N THR A 12 0.14 0.48 3.98
CA THR A 12 0.33 1.01 5.35
C THR A 12 0.36 2.56 5.52
N ILE A 13 -0.05 3.42 4.56
CA ILE A 13 -0.16 4.91 4.77
C ILE A 13 -1.28 5.30 5.77
N ILE A 14 -1.85 4.33 6.47
CA ILE A 14 -3.08 4.46 7.23
C ILE A 14 -2.77 4.38 8.74
N PRO A 15 -3.14 5.41 9.55
CA PRO A 15 -2.96 5.38 11.00
C PRO A 15 -3.76 4.25 11.64
N ARG A 16 -3.30 3.73 12.79
CA ARG A 16 -3.75 2.46 13.41
C ARG A 16 -4.74 2.70 14.57
N SER A 17 -5.79 1.88 14.71
CA SER A 17 -6.52 1.69 15.98
C SER A 17 -7.08 0.26 16.14
N HIS A 18 -7.63 -0.08 17.32
CA HIS A 18 -8.02 -1.45 17.70
C HIS A 18 -9.36 -1.93 17.12
N ALA A 19 -9.46 -3.26 16.97
CA ALA A 19 -10.56 -4.03 16.40
C ALA A 19 -11.97 -3.47 16.67
N LYS A 20 -12.67 -3.15 15.59
CA LYS A 20 -14.11 -2.90 15.55
C LYS A 20 -14.75 -3.91 14.60
N ASP A 21 -15.98 -4.33 14.89
CA ASP A 21 -16.73 -5.21 13.99
C ASP A 21 -17.05 -4.48 12.67
N PHE A 22 -16.39 -4.89 11.59
CA PHE A 22 -16.67 -4.42 10.23
C PHE A 22 -17.99 -5.03 9.75
N ASN A 23 -19.06 -4.25 9.88
CA ASN A 23 -20.43 -4.69 9.62
C ASN A 23 -20.93 -4.45 8.19
N LEU A 24 -20.12 -3.81 7.33
CA LEU A 24 -20.40 -3.64 5.91
C LEU A 24 -19.43 -4.48 5.09
N LYS A 25 -19.89 -5.66 4.67
CA LYS A 25 -19.12 -6.54 3.79
C LYS A 25 -19.03 -5.95 2.39
N HIS A 26 -17.86 -6.04 1.76
CA HIS A 26 -17.62 -5.53 0.42
C HIS A 26 -18.01 -4.04 0.28
N ALA A 27 -17.68 -3.23 1.29
CA ALA A 27 -18.04 -1.81 1.32
C ALA A 27 -17.43 -1.05 0.14
N VAL A 28 -16.16 -1.36 -0.16
CA VAL A 28 -15.41 -0.80 -1.28
C VAL A 28 -14.66 -1.92 -2.00
N GLY A 29 -14.57 -1.83 -3.32
CA GLY A 29 -13.70 -2.70 -4.13
C GLY A 29 -12.82 -1.85 -5.02
N LEU A 30 -11.53 -2.18 -5.09
CA LEU A 30 -10.58 -1.56 -6.01
C LEU A 30 -10.13 -2.61 -7.02
N TYR A 31 -10.28 -2.29 -8.30
CA TYR A 31 -9.92 -3.16 -9.41
C TYR A 31 -8.84 -2.48 -10.23
N ILE A 32 -7.60 -2.97 -10.13
CA ILE A 32 -6.47 -2.47 -10.91
C ILE A 32 -6.40 -3.29 -12.20
N THR A 33 -6.57 -2.62 -13.32
CA THR A 33 -6.68 -3.29 -14.62
C THR A 33 -5.30 -3.69 -15.15
N PRO A 34 -5.20 -4.53 -16.19
CA PRO A 34 -3.91 -4.80 -16.82
C PRO A 34 -3.19 -3.51 -17.27
N LYS A 35 -3.94 -2.50 -17.72
CA LYS A 35 -3.41 -1.17 -18.05
C LYS A 35 -2.82 -0.50 -16.81
N GLY A 36 -3.56 -0.48 -15.69
CA GLY A 36 -3.07 0.09 -14.43
C GLY A 36 -1.88 -0.67 -13.83
N GLN A 37 -1.88 -2.01 -13.92
CA GLN A 37 -0.78 -2.86 -13.44
C GLN A 37 0.53 -2.57 -14.19
N LYS A 38 0.48 -2.31 -15.51
CA LYS A 38 1.66 -1.92 -16.30
C LYS A 38 2.36 -0.67 -15.76
N TYR A 39 1.65 0.24 -15.11
CA TYR A 39 2.27 1.41 -14.50
C TYR A 39 3.27 1.01 -13.41
N PHE A 40 2.90 0.10 -12.51
CA PHE A 40 3.78 -0.40 -11.45
C PHE A 40 4.94 -1.25 -11.97
N ASN A 41 4.76 -1.88 -13.13
CA ASN A 41 5.83 -2.65 -13.78
C ASN A 41 6.98 -1.75 -14.29
N SER A 42 6.70 -0.48 -14.63
CA SER A 42 7.66 0.37 -15.34
C SER A 42 7.98 1.71 -14.66
N ASN A 43 7.22 2.12 -13.65
CA ASN A 43 7.37 3.45 -13.02
C ASN A 43 7.71 3.41 -11.54
N LEU A 44 8.10 2.25 -11.02
CA LEU A 44 8.31 2.07 -9.60
C LEU A 44 9.46 2.95 -9.07
N GLU A 45 10.55 3.11 -9.83
CA GLU A 45 11.64 4.03 -9.46
C GLU A 45 11.15 5.47 -9.26
N ASN A 46 10.32 5.96 -10.18
CA ASN A 46 9.74 7.31 -10.11
C ASN A 46 8.83 7.46 -8.89
N LEU A 47 8.05 6.43 -8.55
CA LEU A 47 7.24 6.42 -7.33
C LEU A 47 8.09 6.54 -6.08
N PHE A 48 9.20 5.79 -6.00
CA PHE A 48 10.13 5.89 -4.89
C PHE A 48 10.76 7.27 -4.78
N LYS A 49 11.28 7.81 -5.90
CA LYS A 49 11.89 9.16 -5.94
C LYS A 49 10.91 10.23 -5.48
N ARG A 50 9.64 10.18 -5.92
CA ARG A 50 8.59 11.10 -5.48
C ARG A 50 8.27 11.01 -4.00
N ASN A 51 8.48 9.84 -3.38
CA ASN A 51 8.32 9.63 -1.96
C ASN A 51 9.62 9.90 -1.16
N GLY A 52 10.62 10.54 -1.77
CA GLY A 52 11.88 10.88 -1.12
C GLY A 52 12.85 9.70 -0.96
N LEU A 53 12.62 8.59 -1.66
CA LEU A 53 13.53 7.45 -1.69
C LEU A 53 14.28 7.38 -3.01
N ASN A 54 15.61 7.46 -2.95
CA ASN A 54 16.47 7.18 -4.09
C ASN A 54 17.06 5.78 -3.95
N LEU A 55 16.69 4.88 -4.86
CA LEU A 55 17.19 3.51 -4.89
C LEU A 55 18.43 3.34 -5.76
N SER A 56 18.76 4.41 -6.49
CA SER A 56 19.85 4.44 -7.46
C SER A 56 21.13 5.01 -6.83
N SER A 57 21.04 5.57 -5.61
CA SER A 57 22.18 6.08 -4.84
C SER A 57 21.94 5.91 -3.34
N ILE A 58 22.87 5.26 -2.64
CA ILE A 58 22.87 5.14 -1.17
C ILE A 58 24.27 5.55 -0.69
N ASP A 59 24.31 6.51 0.23
CA ASP A 59 25.54 6.95 0.87
C ASP A 59 25.47 6.66 2.37
N ILE A 60 26.39 5.83 2.86
CA ILE A 60 26.51 5.47 4.28
C ILE A 60 27.85 6.01 4.77
N PRO A 61 27.86 7.03 5.64
CA PRO A 61 29.09 7.72 6.02
C PRO A 61 30.04 6.83 6.82
N LYS A 62 29.51 5.94 7.67
CA LYS A 62 30.34 5.09 8.52
C LYS A 62 29.61 3.84 8.99
N ILE A 63 30.30 2.70 8.99
CA ILE A 63 29.90 1.46 9.66
C ILE A 63 31.03 1.05 10.60
N ASN A 64 30.67 0.69 11.83
CA ASN A 64 31.56 0.04 12.80
C ASN A 64 31.00 -1.34 13.12
N ALA A 65 31.86 -2.35 13.17
CA ALA A 65 31.52 -3.70 13.58
C ALA A 65 32.64 -4.28 14.44
N GLU A 66 32.29 -5.21 15.33
CA GLU A 66 33.25 -6.02 16.07
C GLU A 66 32.96 -7.49 15.81
N THR A 67 33.98 -8.30 15.60
CA THR A 67 33.81 -9.77 15.50
C THR A 67 33.59 -10.37 16.89
N GLU A 68 33.08 -11.60 16.91
CA GLU A 68 33.19 -12.43 18.11
C GLU A 68 34.64 -12.85 18.36
N GLU A 69 34.93 -13.30 19.58
CA GLU A 69 36.25 -13.79 19.96
C GLU A 69 36.52 -15.19 19.39
N ALA A 70 37.57 -15.34 18.60
CA ALA A 70 37.93 -16.62 17.99
C ALA A 70 39.45 -16.84 17.97
N TYR A 71 39.89 -18.10 17.99
CA TYR A 71 41.29 -18.41 17.71
C TYR A 71 41.59 -18.18 16.22
N LEU A 72 42.83 -17.79 15.90
CA LEU A 72 43.21 -17.42 14.53
C LEU A 72 42.98 -18.57 13.54
N GLU A 73 43.29 -19.80 13.98
CA GLU A 73 43.06 -21.04 13.25
C GLU A 73 41.59 -21.31 12.93
N ASP A 74 40.67 -20.89 13.80
CA ASP A 74 39.23 -21.06 13.62
C ASP A 74 38.63 -20.03 12.65
N MET A 75 39.36 -18.93 12.41
CA MET A 75 38.96 -17.88 11.47
C MET A 75 39.32 -18.21 10.01
N ILE A 76 40.17 -19.22 9.80
CA ILE A 76 40.54 -19.72 8.48
C ILE A 76 39.46 -20.70 8.00
N PRO A 77 38.97 -20.62 6.75
CA PRO A 77 38.02 -21.58 6.20
C PRO A 77 38.47 -23.02 6.44
N ALA A 78 37.56 -23.89 6.89
CA ALA A 78 37.89 -25.26 7.27
C ALA A 78 38.48 -26.11 6.13
N GLU A 79 38.26 -25.66 4.89
CA GLU A 79 38.70 -26.27 3.64
C GLU A 79 40.19 -26.01 3.36
N ASP A 80 40.75 -24.93 3.93
CA ASP A 80 42.14 -24.52 3.73
C ASP A 80 43.05 -25.08 4.85
N VAL A 81 43.21 -26.41 4.81
CA VAL A 81 43.98 -27.17 5.81
C VAL A 81 45.44 -26.73 5.82
N GLU A 82 46.02 -26.45 4.65
CA GLU A 82 47.43 -26.07 4.51
C GLU A 82 47.71 -24.71 5.15
N LEU A 83 46.87 -23.70 4.91
CA LEU A 83 47.01 -22.40 5.56
C LEU A 83 46.83 -22.50 7.08
N ARG A 84 45.88 -23.33 7.54
CA ARG A 84 45.65 -23.56 8.97
C ARG A 84 46.87 -24.22 9.63
N GLU A 85 47.46 -25.23 9.01
CA GLU A 85 48.69 -25.87 9.50
C GLU A 85 49.89 -24.92 9.51
N MET A 86 50.03 -24.08 8.48
CA MET A 86 51.08 -23.06 8.42
C MET A 86 50.93 -22.04 9.54
N VAL A 87 49.71 -21.54 9.79
CA VAL A 87 49.41 -20.57 10.85
C VAL A 87 49.66 -21.16 12.23
N MET A 88 49.25 -22.41 12.45
CA MET A 88 49.53 -23.12 13.70
C MET A 88 51.04 -23.30 13.92
N SER A 89 51.78 -23.70 12.88
CA SER A 89 53.23 -23.85 12.94
C SER A 89 53.95 -22.52 13.23
N ALA A 90 53.51 -21.44 12.60
CA ALA A 90 54.03 -20.10 12.85
C ALA A 90 53.75 -19.63 14.29
N LYS A 91 52.53 -19.85 14.79
CA LYS A 91 52.12 -19.54 16.17
C LYS A 91 52.99 -20.29 17.18
N ASP A 92 53.22 -21.59 16.96
CA ASP A 92 54.05 -22.42 17.83
C ASP A 92 55.52 -22.01 17.78
N PHE A 93 56.03 -21.65 16.60
CA PHE A 93 57.37 -21.11 16.45
C PHE A 93 57.54 -19.80 17.21
N LEU A 94 56.62 -18.84 17.03
CA LEU A 94 56.67 -17.56 17.74
C LEU A 94 56.60 -17.74 19.27
N LYS A 95 55.74 -18.63 19.77
CA LYS A 95 55.66 -18.97 21.20
C LYS A 95 56.97 -19.52 21.77
N LYS A 96 57.72 -20.31 20.99
CA LYS A 96 59.02 -20.86 21.43
C LYS A 96 60.09 -19.78 21.57
N PHE A 97 60.08 -18.76 20.71
CA PHE A 97 61.11 -17.74 20.67
C PHE A 97 60.79 -16.49 21.50
N PHE A 98 59.52 -16.11 21.63
CA PHE A 98 59.12 -14.89 22.32
C PHE A 98 58.42 -15.20 23.64
N ARG A 99 59.17 -15.07 24.74
CA ARG A 99 58.65 -15.26 26.11
C ARG A 99 57.60 -14.19 26.41
N GLY A 100 56.35 -14.60 26.65
CA GLY A 100 55.20 -13.69 26.86
C GLY A 100 54.40 -13.36 25.59
N PHE A 101 54.75 -13.95 24.43
CA PHE A 101 53.94 -13.85 23.23
C PHE A 101 52.81 -14.89 23.26
N GLU A 102 51.61 -14.44 23.67
CA GLU A 102 50.40 -15.25 23.64
C GLU A 102 49.40 -14.63 22.66
N LEU A 103 49.25 -15.25 21.48
CA LEU A 103 48.10 -15.02 20.61
C LEU A 103 46.94 -15.84 21.15
N GLY A 104 46.16 -15.20 22.04
CA GLY A 104 44.93 -15.73 22.60
C GLY A 104 43.79 -15.69 21.58
N LYS A 105 42.57 -15.42 22.06
CA LYS A 105 41.43 -15.19 21.16
C LYS A 105 41.53 -13.80 20.55
N ASN A 106 41.38 -13.72 19.24
CA ASN A 106 41.38 -12.49 18.47
C ASN A 106 39.97 -11.90 18.46
N LYS A 107 39.89 -10.57 18.49
CA LYS A 107 38.64 -9.84 18.33
C LYS A 107 38.88 -8.63 17.45
N PHE A 108 38.30 -8.59 16.27
CA PHE A 108 38.58 -7.51 15.32
C PHE A 108 37.53 -6.41 15.39
N ALA A 109 37.97 -5.18 15.59
CA ALA A 109 37.19 -3.98 15.33
C ALA A 109 37.39 -3.55 13.88
N VAL A 110 36.28 -3.48 13.13
CA VAL A 110 36.23 -3.12 11.72
C VAL A 110 35.52 -1.77 11.55
N GLU A 111 36.13 -0.86 10.82
CA GLU A 111 35.59 0.46 10.48
C GLU A 111 35.59 0.64 8.97
N ILE A 112 34.41 0.96 8.39
CA ILE A 112 34.23 1.25 6.97
C ILE A 112 33.69 2.67 6.83
N LYS A 113 34.35 3.51 6.02
CA LYS A 113 33.97 4.92 5.80
C LYS A 113 33.46 5.16 4.39
N ASP A 114 32.49 6.07 4.31
CA ASP A 114 31.95 6.66 3.09
C ASP A 114 31.60 5.64 2.01
N ILE A 115 30.76 4.69 2.38
CA ILE A 115 30.23 3.68 1.46
C ILE A 115 29.23 4.35 0.53
N LYS A 116 29.52 4.31 -0.76
CA LYS A 116 28.70 4.87 -1.84
C LYS A 116 28.26 3.72 -2.73
N PHE A 117 26.97 3.47 -2.80
CA PHE A 117 26.36 2.53 -3.74
C PHE A 117 25.62 3.33 -4.80
N ARG A 118 25.86 3.02 -6.07
CA ARG A 118 25.14 3.59 -7.22
C ARG A 118 24.69 2.49 -8.15
N ALA A 119 23.43 2.53 -8.55
CA ALA A 119 22.85 1.59 -9.50
C ALA A 119 22.04 2.32 -10.56
N LYS A 120 22.16 1.90 -11.82
CA LYS A 120 21.20 2.24 -12.87
C LYS A 120 20.33 1.02 -13.12
N TRP A 121 19.07 1.11 -12.73
CA TRP A 121 18.10 0.04 -12.89
C TRP A 121 17.60 0.00 -14.34
N ASP A 122 17.84 -1.12 -15.01
CA ASP A 122 17.24 -1.40 -16.33
C ASP A 122 15.78 -1.84 -16.17
N ARG A 123 15.50 -2.52 -15.05
CA ARG A 123 14.15 -2.91 -14.65
C ARG A 123 13.98 -2.73 -13.15
N LEU A 124 12.90 -2.05 -12.78
CA LEU A 124 12.46 -1.94 -11.39
C LEU A 124 10.93 -1.86 -11.40
N GLY A 125 10.28 -2.97 -11.03
CA GLY A 125 8.83 -3.09 -11.14
C GLY A 125 8.22 -4.09 -10.15
N VAL A 126 6.92 -3.94 -9.90
CA VAL A 126 6.12 -4.91 -9.14
C VAL A 126 5.11 -5.55 -10.09
N TYR A 127 5.23 -6.86 -10.26
CA TYR A 127 4.34 -7.65 -11.10
C TYR A 127 3.34 -8.39 -10.24
N ALA A 128 2.07 -8.34 -10.62
CA ALA A 128 1.01 -9.11 -9.98
C ALA A 128 0.49 -10.15 -10.99
N PHE A 129 0.32 -11.38 -10.53
CA PHE A 129 -0.12 -12.49 -11.37
C PHE A 129 -1.25 -13.25 -10.69
N ALA A 130 -2.20 -13.70 -11.51
CA ALA A 130 -3.25 -14.60 -11.06
C ALA A 130 -2.68 -16.00 -10.79
N PRO A 131 -3.29 -16.78 -9.87
CA PRO A 131 -2.79 -18.11 -9.51
C PRO A 131 -2.70 -19.12 -10.64
N PHE A 132 -3.49 -18.91 -11.70
CA PHE A 132 -3.54 -19.74 -12.90
C PHE A 132 -2.60 -19.27 -14.02
N ASN A 133 -1.71 -18.32 -13.75
CA ASN A 133 -0.76 -17.83 -14.76
C ASN A 133 0.44 -18.77 -14.89
N GLU A 134 0.76 -19.17 -16.12
CA GLU A 134 1.87 -20.10 -16.44
C GLU A 134 3.26 -19.58 -16.02
N ASN A 135 3.41 -18.26 -15.86
CA ASN A 135 4.68 -17.64 -15.44
C ASN A 135 4.87 -17.66 -13.91
N VAL A 136 3.92 -18.20 -13.15
CA VAL A 136 4.02 -18.30 -11.70
C VAL A 136 4.61 -19.67 -11.35
N PRO A 137 5.65 -19.74 -10.49
CA PRO A 137 6.19 -21.01 -10.03
C PRO A 137 5.09 -21.88 -9.41
N GLN A 138 5.19 -23.20 -9.56
CA GLN A 138 4.33 -24.11 -8.79
C GLN A 138 4.66 -23.96 -7.31
N ILE A 139 3.80 -23.24 -6.61
CA ILE A 139 3.89 -23.01 -5.17
C ILE A 139 2.96 -24.04 -4.53
N GLY A 140 3.49 -24.94 -3.70
CA GLY A 140 2.74 -26.01 -3.02
C GLY A 140 1.79 -25.53 -1.92
N GLU A 141 1.31 -24.29 -2.00
CA GLU A 141 0.37 -23.68 -1.05
C GLU A 141 -0.73 -22.97 -1.84
N ASP A 142 -1.96 -22.98 -1.33
CA ASP A 142 -3.05 -22.19 -1.91
C ASP A 142 -2.82 -20.69 -1.70
N TYR A 143 -2.98 -19.90 -2.77
CA TYR A 143 -2.88 -18.45 -2.74
C TYR A 143 -3.90 -17.80 -3.68
N SER A 144 -4.31 -16.59 -3.35
CA SER A 144 -5.30 -15.80 -4.10
C SER A 144 -4.68 -14.78 -5.05
N ALA A 145 -3.43 -14.37 -4.79
CA ALA A 145 -2.63 -13.51 -5.66
C ALA A 145 -1.14 -13.75 -5.46
N PHE A 146 -0.37 -13.69 -6.55
CA PHE A 146 1.09 -13.74 -6.52
C PHE A 146 1.68 -12.40 -6.95
N PHE A 147 2.72 -11.95 -6.26
CA PHE A 147 3.45 -10.73 -6.54
C PHE A 147 4.94 -11.05 -6.72
N SER A 148 5.60 -10.34 -7.63
CA SER A 148 7.05 -10.42 -7.81
C SER A 148 7.61 -9.01 -7.93
N ILE A 149 8.50 -8.64 -7.02
CA ILE A 149 9.33 -7.44 -7.19
C ILE A 149 10.54 -7.87 -8.00
N GLU A 150 10.73 -7.26 -9.17
CA GLU A 150 11.87 -7.55 -10.04
C GLU A 150 12.78 -6.33 -10.15
N LEU A 151 14.05 -6.57 -9.86
CA LEU A 151 15.16 -5.63 -9.93
C LEU A 151 16.15 -6.16 -10.97
N GLN A 152 16.53 -5.32 -11.93
CA GLN A 152 17.57 -5.63 -12.90
C GLN A 152 18.49 -4.43 -13.09
N ALA A 153 19.80 -4.64 -13.02
CA ALA A 153 20.78 -3.60 -13.28
C ALA A 153 22.08 -4.17 -13.89
N GLN A 154 22.51 -3.58 -15.00
CA GLN A 154 23.82 -3.83 -15.62
C GLN A 154 24.92 -2.96 -15.01
N ASN A 155 24.57 -1.78 -14.50
CA ASN A 155 25.53 -0.80 -14.01
C ASN A 155 25.36 -0.59 -12.51
N ILE A 156 26.02 -1.44 -11.72
CA ILE A 156 26.16 -1.27 -10.28
C ILE A 156 27.61 -0.91 -9.98
N ASN A 157 27.78 0.13 -9.17
CA ASN A 157 29.05 0.59 -8.64
C ASN A 157 28.92 0.70 -7.12
N PHE A 158 29.87 0.10 -6.42
CA PHE A 158 30.03 0.22 -4.98
C PHE A 158 31.44 0.71 -4.72
N SER A 159 31.57 1.73 -3.89
CA SER A 159 32.88 2.26 -3.49
C SER A 159 32.87 2.62 -2.03
N LEU A 160 34.00 2.48 -1.37
CA LEU A 160 34.23 2.96 -0.01
C LEU A 160 35.55 3.74 0.03
N ASP A 161 35.61 4.76 0.87
CA ASP A 161 36.80 5.62 0.94
C ASP A 161 37.89 4.95 1.79
N SER A 162 37.52 4.28 2.89
CA SER A 162 38.46 3.47 3.68
C SER A 162 37.81 2.28 4.37
N PHE A 163 38.48 1.13 4.33
CA PHE A 163 38.21 -0.03 5.19
C PHE A 163 39.38 -0.17 6.17
N SER A 164 39.11 -0.39 7.45
CA SER A 164 40.18 -0.66 8.40
C SER A 164 39.79 -1.71 9.43
N ALA A 165 40.77 -2.51 9.83
CA ALA A 165 40.61 -3.59 10.79
C ALA A 165 41.77 -3.57 11.80
N GLN A 166 41.45 -3.79 13.07
CA GLN A 166 42.41 -3.91 14.15
C GLN A 166 41.95 -4.99 15.14
N ASP A 167 42.86 -5.84 15.58
CA ASP A 167 42.59 -6.74 16.71
C ASP A 167 42.65 -5.94 18.03
N ILE A 168 41.52 -5.86 18.73
CA ILE A 168 41.42 -5.14 20.00
C ILE A 168 41.95 -5.95 21.18
N ASN A 169 42.02 -7.28 21.06
CA ASN A 169 42.64 -8.14 22.07
C ASN A 169 44.17 -8.16 21.91
N HIS A 170 44.65 -7.94 20.67
CA HIS A 170 46.07 -7.87 20.36
C HIS A 170 46.46 -6.56 19.63
N PRO A 171 46.33 -5.37 20.28
CA PRO A 171 46.59 -4.08 19.60
C PRO A 171 48.01 -3.93 19.05
N PHE A 172 48.97 -4.70 19.58
CA PHE A 172 50.36 -4.72 19.13
C PHE A 172 50.55 -5.23 17.70
N LEU A 173 49.58 -5.99 17.16
CA LEU A 173 49.56 -6.40 15.75
C LEU A 173 49.33 -5.20 14.80
N GLY A 174 48.88 -4.07 15.35
CA GLY A 174 48.62 -2.85 14.63
C GLY A 174 47.30 -2.87 13.86
N LYS A 175 47.13 -1.87 13.00
CA LYS A 175 45.90 -1.62 12.24
C LYS A 175 46.19 -1.74 10.75
N THR A 176 45.36 -2.49 10.05
CA THR A 176 45.37 -2.55 8.59
C THR A 176 44.34 -1.58 8.03
N VAL A 177 44.72 -0.82 6.99
CA VAL A 177 43.81 0.10 6.28
C VAL A 177 43.92 -0.12 4.77
N ILE A 178 42.76 -0.22 4.11
CA ILE A 178 42.63 -0.27 2.66
C ILE A 178 41.89 1.00 2.23
N GLU A 179 42.52 1.83 1.40
CA GLU A 179 41.92 3.06 0.89
C GLU A 179 41.32 2.88 -0.52
N ASN A 180 40.21 3.57 -0.76
CA ASN A 180 39.55 3.68 -2.06
C ASN A 180 39.30 2.32 -2.74
N TYR A 181 38.55 1.46 -2.07
CA TYR A 181 38.09 0.21 -2.66
C TYR A 181 36.87 0.46 -3.53
N VAL A 182 36.92 0.00 -4.78
CA VAL A 182 35.86 0.19 -5.77
C VAL A 182 35.53 -1.14 -6.41
N THR A 183 34.25 -1.48 -6.46
CA THR A 183 33.71 -2.62 -7.19
C THR A 183 32.66 -2.15 -8.19
N LYS A 184 32.67 -2.75 -9.37
CA LYS A 184 31.65 -2.53 -10.40
C LYS A 184 31.35 -3.82 -11.12
N ILE A 185 30.13 -3.96 -11.61
CA ILE A 185 29.81 -5.07 -12.53
C ILE A 185 30.61 -4.87 -13.82
N ASN A 186 31.31 -5.91 -14.25
CA ASN A 186 32.08 -5.92 -15.49
C ASN A 186 31.12 -5.79 -16.68
N SER A 187 31.50 -5.06 -17.72
CA SER A 187 30.68 -4.86 -18.92
C SER A 187 30.35 -6.15 -19.69
N LYS A 188 31.09 -7.24 -19.46
CA LYS A 188 30.85 -8.57 -20.03
C LYS A 188 29.99 -9.47 -19.15
N SER A 189 29.66 -9.02 -17.93
CA SER A 189 28.78 -9.76 -17.03
C SER A 189 27.34 -9.69 -17.51
N GLU A 190 26.57 -10.74 -17.23
CA GLU A 190 25.11 -10.65 -17.24
C GLU A 190 24.63 -9.59 -16.22
N PRO A 191 23.46 -8.96 -16.44
CA PRO A 191 22.88 -8.04 -15.46
C PRO A 191 22.61 -8.73 -14.12
N LEU A 192 22.76 -8.00 -13.02
CA LEU A 192 22.19 -8.45 -11.74
C LEU A 192 20.68 -8.52 -11.90
N ILE A 193 20.09 -9.67 -11.56
CA ILE A 193 18.66 -9.90 -11.50
C ILE A 193 18.34 -10.33 -10.08
N VAL A 194 17.45 -9.62 -9.41
CA VAL A 194 16.89 -10.00 -8.11
C VAL A 194 15.38 -10.06 -8.23
N LYS A 195 14.79 -11.19 -7.87
CA LYS A 195 13.33 -11.38 -7.81
C LYS A 195 12.91 -11.70 -6.39
N ILE A 196 11.95 -10.94 -5.87
CA ILE A 196 11.39 -11.14 -4.53
C ILE A 196 9.93 -11.55 -4.68
N PRO A 197 9.64 -12.86 -4.68
CA PRO A 197 8.29 -13.39 -4.80
C PRO A 197 7.52 -13.26 -3.47
N ALA A 198 6.22 -12.98 -3.56
CA ALA A 198 5.31 -12.93 -2.44
C ALA A 198 3.94 -13.49 -2.82
N ILE A 199 3.30 -14.18 -1.89
CA ILE A 199 1.94 -14.68 -2.05
C ILE A 199 1.01 -13.98 -1.08
N CYS A 200 -0.24 -13.85 -1.50
CA CYS A 200 -1.35 -13.46 -0.65
C CYS A 200 -2.31 -14.63 -0.50
N LYS A 201 -2.71 -14.94 0.72
CA LYS A 201 -3.65 -16.01 1.05
C LYS A 201 -4.50 -15.64 2.25
N LYS A 202 -5.51 -16.47 2.54
CA LYS A 202 -6.26 -16.40 3.80
C LYS A 202 -5.77 -17.49 4.74
N ASP A 203 -5.63 -17.16 6.02
CA ASP A 203 -5.37 -18.18 7.06
C ASP A 203 -6.63 -18.98 7.41
N ALA A 204 -6.49 -19.92 8.34
CA ALA A 204 -7.60 -20.77 8.81
C ALA A 204 -8.76 -19.97 9.44
N HIS A 205 -8.54 -18.72 9.84
CA HIS A 205 -9.55 -17.82 10.38
C HIS A 205 -10.10 -16.84 9.33
N GLY A 206 -9.72 -17.01 8.06
CA GLY A 206 -10.17 -16.16 6.95
C GLY A 206 -9.47 -14.81 6.86
N LYS A 207 -8.39 -14.59 7.63
CA LYS A 207 -7.65 -13.33 7.64
C LYS A 207 -6.59 -13.30 6.54
N LEU A 208 -6.41 -12.12 5.95
CA LEU A 208 -5.40 -11.89 4.93
C LEU A 208 -3.98 -12.07 5.48
N VAL A 209 -3.19 -12.92 4.83
CA VAL A 209 -1.77 -13.13 5.11
C VAL A 209 -0.99 -12.88 3.82
N ILE A 210 0.02 -12.02 3.92
CA ILE A 210 1.03 -11.86 2.87
C ILE A 210 2.30 -12.54 3.35
N LYS A 211 2.85 -13.45 2.54
CA LYS A 211 4.09 -14.18 2.80
C LYS A 211 5.06 -13.93 1.66
N VAL A 212 6.21 -13.34 1.99
CA VAL A 212 7.36 -13.28 1.08
C VAL A 212 8.05 -14.63 1.07
N LEU A 213 8.26 -15.15 -0.13
CA LEU A 213 8.92 -16.41 -0.40
C LEU A 213 10.42 -16.18 -0.62
N ALA A 214 11.19 -17.25 -0.76
CA ALA A 214 12.63 -17.18 -1.01
C ALA A 214 12.93 -16.38 -2.30
N PRO A 215 13.72 -15.30 -2.23
CA PRO A 215 14.17 -14.54 -3.38
C PRO A 215 15.08 -15.37 -4.27
N SER A 216 15.09 -15.05 -5.56
CA SER A 216 16.09 -15.56 -6.50
C SER A 216 17.01 -14.45 -6.96
N THR A 217 18.28 -14.78 -7.14
CA THR A 217 19.32 -13.85 -7.60
C THR A 217 20.40 -14.59 -8.37
N ASN A 218 21.02 -13.93 -9.34
CA ASN A 218 22.20 -14.43 -10.07
C ASN A 218 23.52 -13.81 -9.56
N LEU A 219 23.55 -13.31 -8.33
CA LEU A 219 24.70 -12.57 -7.76
C LEU A 219 26.05 -13.30 -7.88
N GLU A 220 26.08 -14.62 -7.73
CA GLU A 220 27.28 -15.46 -7.83
C GLU A 220 27.79 -15.62 -9.27
N GLN A 221 26.94 -15.40 -10.27
CA GLN A 221 27.30 -15.50 -11.68
C GLN A 221 27.84 -14.18 -12.23
N LEU A 222 27.82 -13.12 -11.42
CA LEU A 222 28.28 -11.81 -11.84
C LEU A 222 29.79 -11.75 -11.89
N ILE A 223 30.30 -11.27 -13.03
CA ILE A 223 31.71 -10.90 -13.16
C ILE A 223 31.84 -9.49 -12.59
N VAL A 224 32.53 -9.36 -11.46
CA VAL A 224 32.73 -8.09 -10.76
C VAL A 224 34.17 -7.64 -10.92
N ASP A 225 34.39 -6.43 -11.43
CA ASP A 225 35.70 -5.79 -11.38
C ASP A 225 35.86 -5.13 -10.01
N ALA A 226 36.76 -5.64 -9.16
CA ALA A 226 37.15 -4.99 -7.92
C ALA A 226 38.56 -4.46 -8.01
N ARG A 227 38.79 -3.26 -7.45
CA ARG A 227 40.12 -2.61 -7.47
C ARG A 227 40.34 -1.81 -6.20
N ILE A 228 41.52 -1.96 -5.62
CA ILE A 228 42.05 -1.06 -4.58
C ILE A 228 42.79 0.07 -5.29
N LYS A 229 42.21 1.27 -5.33
CA LYS A 229 42.83 2.43 -5.99
C LYS A 229 43.78 3.21 -5.08
N GLY A 230 43.59 3.12 -3.76
CA GLY A 230 44.40 3.83 -2.77
C GLY A 230 45.58 3.01 -2.25
N ALA A 231 46.17 3.52 -1.18
CA ALA A 231 47.22 2.84 -0.44
C ALA A 231 46.65 1.68 0.38
N ILE A 232 47.48 0.66 0.59
CA ILE A 232 47.24 -0.39 1.59
C ILE A 232 48.22 -0.12 2.71
N LEU A 233 47.73 0.37 3.85
CA LEU A 233 48.54 0.65 5.03
C LEU A 233 48.59 -0.60 5.89
N LEU A 234 49.76 -1.21 5.96
CA LEU A 234 50.03 -2.40 6.75
C LEU A 234 50.91 -2.06 7.96
N PRO A 235 50.74 -2.76 9.10
CA PRO A 235 51.60 -2.58 10.25
C PRO A 235 53.05 -2.99 9.93
N LYS A 236 54.02 -2.16 10.32
CA LYS A 236 55.44 -2.49 10.16
C LYS A 236 55.84 -3.54 11.19
N ILE A 237 56.26 -4.72 10.71
CA ILE A 237 56.77 -5.80 11.56
C ILE A 237 58.30 -5.85 11.45
N GLU A 238 58.96 -5.67 12.59
CA GLU A 238 60.40 -5.76 12.76
C GLU A 238 60.72 -6.80 13.82
N ILE A 239 61.48 -7.83 13.45
CA ILE A 239 62.01 -8.83 14.37
C ILE A 239 63.48 -8.49 14.61
N ARG A 240 63.82 -8.18 15.86
CA ARG A 240 65.20 -7.89 16.27
C ARG A 240 65.72 -9.03 17.14
N ILE A 241 66.81 -9.65 16.73
CA ILE A 241 67.52 -10.69 17.47
C ILE A 241 68.98 -10.24 17.60
N ASN A 242 69.37 -9.83 18.81
CA ASN A 242 70.65 -9.15 19.06
C ASN A 242 70.80 -7.92 18.14
N ASP A 243 71.87 -7.87 17.34
CA ASP A 243 72.16 -6.79 16.38
C ASP A 243 71.53 -7.03 14.99
N HIS A 244 70.84 -8.15 14.79
CA HIS A 244 70.18 -8.45 13.51
C HIS A 244 68.74 -7.97 13.52
N VAL A 245 68.40 -7.20 12.47
CA VAL A 245 67.06 -6.69 12.22
C VAL A 245 66.51 -7.36 10.96
N VAL A 246 65.45 -8.14 11.12
CA VAL A 246 64.67 -8.70 10.02
C VAL A 246 63.39 -7.89 9.89
N THR A 247 63.18 -7.29 8.71
CA THR A 247 61.95 -6.57 8.40
C THR A 247 61.10 -7.37 7.43
N MET A 248 59.79 -7.30 7.62
CA MET A 248 58.84 -7.92 6.71
C MET A 248 58.88 -7.20 5.35
N ASN A 249 58.85 -7.96 4.25
CA ASN A 249 58.82 -7.40 2.90
C ASN A 249 57.40 -6.92 2.57
N MET A 250 57.15 -5.63 2.82
CA MET A 250 55.84 -5.01 2.66
C MET A 250 55.36 -5.00 1.21
N GLU A 251 56.27 -4.88 0.23
CA GLU A 251 55.90 -4.87 -1.20
C GLU A 251 55.32 -6.21 -1.65
N ASN A 252 55.88 -7.32 -1.17
CA ASN A 252 55.37 -8.65 -1.49
C ASN A 252 54.00 -8.89 -0.86
N ILE A 253 53.76 -8.39 0.36
CA ILE A 253 52.46 -8.51 1.02
C ILE A 253 51.42 -7.62 0.35
N GLU A 254 51.78 -6.38 0.00
CA GLU A 254 50.89 -5.50 -0.74
C GLU A 254 50.50 -6.13 -2.08
N ARG A 255 51.47 -6.68 -2.82
CA ARG A 255 51.21 -7.41 -4.07
C ARG A 255 50.28 -8.60 -3.83
N ALA A 256 50.54 -9.41 -2.81
CA ALA A 256 49.69 -10.55 -2.46
C ALA A 256 48.25 -10.14 -2.10
N ILE A 257 48.04 -9.02 -1.38
CA ILE A 257 46.70 -8.50 -1.07
C ILE A 257 46.00 -7.99 -2.33
N ARG A 258 46.75 -7.32 -3.22
CA ARG A 258 46.22 -6.84 -4.50
C ARG A 258 45.88 -7.99 -5.43
N ASP A 259 46.66 -9.05 -5.47
CA ASP A 259 46.43 -10.22 -6.32
C ASP A 259 45.31 -11.12 -5.75
N SER A 260 45.21 -11.20 -4.42
CA SER A 260 44.18 -11.97 -3.70
C SER A 260 42.81 -11.27 -3.63
N HIS A 261 42.61 -10.11 -4.29
CA HIS A 261 41.33 -9.39 -4.23
C HIS A 261 40.15 -10.22 -4.74
N ASP A 262 40.38 -11.12 -5.72
CA ASP A 262 39.38 -12.06 -6.22
C ASP A 262 38.95 -13.07 -5.15
N LEU A 263 39.85 -13.46 -4.22
CA LEU A 263 39.52 -14.32 -3.08
C LEU A 263 38.57 -13.64 -2.09
N LEU A 264 38.50 -12.31 -2.07
CA LEU A 264 37.57 -11.56 -1.22
C LEU A 264 36.18 -11.44 -1.85
N LEU A 265 36.07 -11.54 -3.18
CA LEU A 265 34.82 -11.31 -3.89
C LEU A 265 33.83 -12.46 -3.71
N THR A 266 34.29 -13.70 -3.86
CA THR A 266 33.41 -14.89 -3.75
C THR A 266 32.72 -14.97 -2.39
N PRO A 267 33.43 -14.88 -1.24
CA PRO A 267 32.78 -14.93 0.07
C PRO A 267 31.84 -13.73 0.31
N LEU A 268 32.15 -12.55 -0.24
CA LEU A 268 31.25 -11.38 -0.17
C LEU A 268 29.97 -11.59 -1.00
N GLN A 269 30.08 -12.17 -2.20
CA GLN A 269 28.92 -12.51 -3.02
C GLN A 269 28.06 -13.58 -2.35
N GLU A 270 28.67 -14.61 -1.76
CA GLU A 270 27.98 -15.64 -0.98
C GLU A 270 27.29 -15.06 0.25
N ALA A 271 27.97 -14.22 1.04
CA ALA A 271 27.39 -13.56 2.20
C ALA A 271 26.22 -12.65 1.83
N ALA A 272 26.36 -11.87 0.75
CA ALA A 272 25.30 -11.01 0.24
C ALA A 272 24.11 -11.82 -0.28
N LYS A 273 24.34 -12.96 -0.96
CA LYS A 273 23.28 -13.88 -1.37
C LYS A 273 22.59 -14.48 -0.16
N LYS A 274 23.33 -14.97 0.83
CA LYS A 274 22.79 -15.53 2.07
C LYS A 274 21.89 -14.52 2.77
N TYR A 275 22.36 -13.28 2.96
CA TYR A 275 21.56 -12.20 3.51
C TYR A 275 20.27 -11.94 2.71
N LEU A 276 20.37 -11.89 1.38
CA LEU A 276 19.23 -11.66 0.50
C LEU A 276 18.22 -12.81 0.53
N VAL A 277 18.68 -14.06 0.54
CA VAL A 277 17.83 -15.25 0.41
C VAL A 277 17.22 -15.66 1.75
N GLU A 278 17.97 -15.54 2.85
CA GLU A 278 17.56 -16.01 4.17
C GLU A 278 17.01 -14.87 5.04
N GLU A 279 17.78 -13.80 5.24
CA GLU A 279 17.43 -12.76 6.23
C GLU A 279 16.40 -11.75 5.73
N VAL A 280 16.49 -11.33 4.46
CA VAL A 280 15.58 -10.32 3.90
C VAL A 280 14.12 -10.80 3.96
N PRO A 281 13.76 -12.03 3.53
CA PRO A 281 12.38 -12.53 3.62
C PRO A 281 11.88 -12.60 5.04
N GLU A 282 12.70 -13.07 5.98
CA GLU A 282 12.34 -13.12 7.40
C GLU A 282 12.02 -11.73 7.95
N LYS A 283 12.92 -10.77 7.72
CA LYS A 283 12.73 -9.36 8.13
C LYS A 283 11.48 -8.73 7.52
N ILE A 284 11.19 -9.04 6.25
CA ILE A 284 9.97 -8.57 5.59
C ILE A 284 8.74 -9.25 6.17
N ASN A 285 8.76 -10.56 6.33
CA ASN A 285 7.63 -11.32 6.88
C ASN A 285 7.33 -10.88 8.31
N LEU A 286 8.35 -10.63 9.14
CA LEU A 286 8.18 -10.08 10.47
C LEU A 286 7.57 -8.67 10.42
N PHE A 287 8.04 -7.81 9.51
CA PHE A 287 7.42 -6.50 9.29
C PHE A 287 5.96 -6.64 8.85
N LEU A 288 5.66 -7.51 7.88
CA LEU A 288 4.33 -7.80 7.39
C LEU A 288 3.42 -8.28 8.52
N GLN A 289 3.84 -9.29 9.26
CA GLN A 289 3.09 -9.81 10.40
C GLN A 289 2.81 -8.70 11.40
N ASN A 290 3.81 -7.91 11.82
CA ASN A 290 3.62 -6.83 12.78
C ASN A 290 2.68 -5.71 12.28
N ASN A 291 2.59 -5.49 10.96
CA ASN A 291 1.78 -4.42 10.37
C ASN A 291 0.38 -4.88 9.91
N PHE A 292 0.24 -6.10 9.39
CA PHE A 292 -0.99 -6.66 8.83
C PHE A 292 -1.79 -7.46 9.86
N SER A 293 -1.15 -8.04 10.89
CA SER A 293 -1.86 -8.81 11.93
C SER A 293 -2.79 -7.95 12.81
N ARG A 294 -2.73 -6.62 12.72
CA ARG A 294 -3.62 -5.71 13.46
C ARG A 294 -4.78 -5.15 12.62
N GLY A 295 -4.89 -5.54 11.35
CA GLY A 295 -5.85 -4.98 10.39
C GLY A 295 -5.44 -3.59 9.91
N PHE A 296 -5.78 -3.24 8.67
CA PHE A 296 -5.67 -1.87 8.19
C PHE A 296 -6.91 -1.12 8.66
N MET A 297 -6.79 -0.23 9.64
CA MET A 297 -7.95 0.58 10.03
C MET A 297 -7.64 2.06 9.95
N ASN A 298 -8.02 2.70 8.84
CA ASN A 298 -8.05 4.16 8.78
C ASN A 298 -9.35 4.63 9.40
N GLU A 299 -9.35 4.94 10.70
CA GLU A 299 -10.46 5.66 11.26
C GLU A 299 -10.37 7.12 10.83
N SER A 300 -11.24 7.52 9.91
CA SER A 300 -11.33 8.88 9.42
C SER A 300 -12.64 9.53 9.89
N PRO A 301 -12.61 10.83 10.23
CA PRO A 301 -13.83 11.55 10.52
C PRO A 301 -14.55 11.92 9.22
N MET A 302 -15.88 11.83 9.23
CA MET A 302 -16.77 12.20 8.12
C MET A 302 -17.83 13.18 8.61
N ASP A 303 -18.06 14.24 7.84
CA ASP A 303 -19.17 15.16 8.14
C ASP A 303 -20.50 14.45 7.85
N PRO A 304 -21.43 14.41 8.82
CA PRO A 304 -22.70 13.74 8.65
C PRO A 304 -23.57 14.49 7.63
N PRO A 305 -24.10 13.81 6.59
CA PRO A 305 -24.98 14.45 5.61
C PRO A 305 -26.24 15.04 6.26
N GLY A 306 -26.68 16.20 5.77
CA GLY A 306 -27.87 16.91 6.28
C GLY A 306 -27.64 17.72 7.56
N ALA A 307 -26.45 17.69 8.16
CA ALA A 307 -26.20 18.37 9.43
C ALA A 307 -26.44 19.90 9.37
N PRO A 308 -27.16 20.49 10.33
CA PRO A 308 -27.67 21.88 10.23
C PRO A 308 -26.60 22.97 10.38
N LYS A 309 -25.41 22.63 10.92
CA LYS A 309 -24.31 23.58 11.13
C LYS A 309 -22.95 22.92 10.83
N PRO A 310 -22.00 23.66 10.21
CA PRO A 310 -20.60 23.27 10.17
C PRO A 310 -20.07 23.01 11.60
N GLY A 311 -19.36 21.91 11.82
CA GLY A 311 -18.82 21.54 13.14
C GLY A 311 -19.65 20.54 13.95
N SER A 312 -20.74 20.01 13.38
CA SER A 312 -21.46 18.88 13.98
C SER A 312 -20.52 17.69 14.23
N VAL A 313 -20.75 16.94 15.32
CA VAL A 313 -19.89 15.80 15.70
C VAL A 313 -19.75 14.84 14.52
N LYS A 314 -18.52 14.57 14.07
CA LYS A 314 -18.29 13.79 12.86
C LYS A 314 -18.61 12.31 13.07
N PHE A 315 -19.11 11.64 12.02
CA PHE A 315 -19.12 10.18 11.99
C PHE A 315 -17.68 9.67 11.95
N LYS A 316 -17.47 8.47 12.49
CA LYS A 316 -16.21 7.76 12.36
C LYS A 316 -16.41 6.60 11.40
N TRP A 317 -15.59 6.52 10.38
CA TRP A 317 -15.66 5.42 9.42
C TRP A 317 -14.26 4.84 9.21
N GLY A 318 -14.22 3.59 8.76
CA GLY A 318 -12.98 2.94 8.39
C GLY A 318 -13.21 1.82 7.39
N LEU A 319 -12.12 1.42 6.75
CA LEU A 319 -12.05 0.31 5.80
C LEU A 319 -10.91 -0.61 6.24
N ASP A 320 -11.08 -1.90 6.03
CA ASP A 320 -10.07 -2.94 6.21
C ASP A 320 -10.04 -3.88 5.01
N ILE A 321 -8.85 -4.36 4.66
CA ILE A 321 -8.65 -5.22 3.50
C ILE A 321 -9.11 -6.63 3.87
N SER A 322 -10.24 -7.05 3.32
CA SER A 322 -10.81 -8.37 3.56
C SER A 322 -10.38 -9.41 2.53
N ASP A 323 -9.94 -8.98 1.35
CA ASP A 323 -9.46 -9.89 0.30
C ASP A 323 -8.52 -9.21 -0.69
N ILE A 324 -7.55 -9.96 -1.21
CA ILE A 324 -6.74 -9.60 -2.38
C ILE A 324 -6.72 -10.81 -3.30
N ASN A 325 -7.30 -10.66 -4.49
CA ASN A 325 -7.39 -11.74 -5.47
C ASN A 325 -7.41 -11.21 -6.91
N PHE A 326 -7.52 -12.11 -7.88
CA PHE A 326 -7.79 -11.75 -9.26
C PHE A 326 -9.23 -12.03 -9.64
N LYS A 327 -9.87 -11.05 -10.31
CA LYS A 327 -11.12 -11.28 -11.03
C LYS A 327 -10.86 -11.10 -12.52
N ALA A 328 -10.94 -12.21 -13.27
CA ALA A 328 -10.39 -12.30 -14.61
C ALA A 328 -8.90 -11.89 -14.59
N GLN A 329 -8.54 -10.76 -15.23
CA GLN A 329 -7.16 -10.25 -15.28
C GLN A 329 -6.93 -9.01 -14.40
N HIS A 330 -7.93 -8.62 -13.60
CA HIS A 330 -7.86 -7.44 -12.74
C HIS A 330 -7.40 -7.85 -11.34
N LEU A 331 -6.34 -7.21 -10.85
CA LEU A 331 -5.97 -7.30 -9.44
C LEU A 331 -7.05 -6.59 -8.62
N HIS A 332 -7.71 -7.33 -7.76
CA HIS A 332 -8.87 -6.90 -7.02
C HIS A 332 -8.56 -6.88 -5.51
N LEU A 333 -8.72 -5.71 -4.91
CA LEU A 333 -8.62 -5.49 -3.48
C LEU A 333 -10.03 -5.23 -2.95
N MET A 334 -10.50 -6.12 -2.07
CA MET A 334 -11.79 -5.99 -1.40
C MET A 334 -11.60 -5.36 -0.03
N LEU A 335 -12.41 -4.34 0.26
CA LEU A 335 -12.39 -3.62 1.52
C LEU A 335 -13.75 -3.78 2.21
N ASP A 336 -13.74 -4.36 3.41
CA ASP A 336 -14.87 -4.29 4.33
C ASP A 336 -14.86 -2.95 5.05
N GLY A 337 -16.02 -2.47 5.48
CA GLY A 337 -16.15 -1.14 6.06
C GLY A 337 -16.98 -1.10 7.34
N TYR A 338 -16.83 0.00 8.07
CA TYR A 338 -17.79 0.41 9.08
C TYR A 338 -18.03 1.91 9.00
N VAL A 339 -19.21 2.32 9.43
CA VAL A 339 -19.51 3.71 9.77
C VAL A 339 -20.22 3.70 11.11
N ASN A 340 -19.67 4.44 12.06
CA ASN A 340 -20.21 4.57 13.40
C ASN A 340 -20.51 6.04 13.73
N ASP A 341 -21.56 6.23 14.50
CA ASP A 341 -21.90 7.50 15.10
C ASP A 341 -21.47 7.50 16.58
N PRO A 342 -20.50 8.34 16.98
CA PRO A 342 -20.05 8.41 18.36
C PRO A 342 -21.14 8.89 19.34
N THR A 343 -22.22 9.50 18.86
CA THR A 343 -23.32 10.02 19.70
C THR A 343 -24.46 9.05 19.93
N THR A 344 -24.63 8.03 19.07
CA THR A 344 -25.82 7.16 19.11
C THR A 344 -25.51 5.66 19.19
N GLY A 345 -24.24 5.27 19.05
CA GLY A 345 -23.80 3.88 19.15
C GLY A 345 -24.08 3.06 17.88
N PRO A 346 -23.65 1.78 17.85
CA PRO A 346 -23.77 0.93 16.69
C PRO A 346 -25.24 0.56 16.39
N ILE A 347 -25.57 0.45 15.10
CA ILE A 347 -26.89 0.02 14.62
C ILE A 347 -26.67 -0.95 13.45
N PRO A 348 -27.39 -2.06 13.34
CA PRO A 348 -27.33 -2.89 12.16
C PRO A 348 -27.95 -2.18 10.94
N LEU A 349 -27.37 -2.42 9.76
CA LEU A 349 -27.99 -2.05 8.49
C LEU A 349 -28.80 -3.25 7.96
N PRO A 350 -30.09 -3.10 7.64
CA PRO A 350 -30.89 -4.19 7.07
C PRO A 350 -30.27 -4.75 5.78
N ASN A 351 -30.32 -6.07 5.59
CA ASN A 351 -29.76 -6.74 4.42
C ASN A 351 -30.30 -6.22 3.08
N GLY A 352 -31.57 -5.81 3.03
CA GLY A 352 -32.18 -5.21 1.82
C GLY A 352 -31.60 -3.85 1.43
N TYR A 353 -30.81 -3.20 2.29
CA TYR A 353 -30.22 -1.89 2.05
C TYR A 353 -28.72 -1.96 1.69
N GLN A 354 -28.16 -3.17 1.58
CA GLN A 354 -26.78 -3.38 1.17
C GLN A 354 -26.71 -4.42 0.06
N SER A 355 -25.65 -4.35 -0.75
CA SER A 355 -25.34 -5.45 -1.65
C SER A 355 -24.55 -6.51 -0.91
N LEU A 356 -25.01 -7.77 -1.00
CA LEU A 356 -24.25 -8.93 -0.51
C LEU A 356 -23.42 -9.59 -1.62
N LYS A 357 -23.58 -9.12 -2.88
CA LYS A 357 -22.86 -9.65 -4.03
C LYS A 357 -21.70 -8.71 -4.38
N ALA A 358 -20.60 -9.27 -4.85
CA ALA A 358 -19.51 -8.47 -5.40
C ALA A 358 -19.97 -7.73 -6.68
N PRO A 359 -19.40 -6.57 -7.04
CA PRO A 359 -19.86 -5.79 -8.18
C PRO A 359 -19.71 -6.56 -9.50
N LYS A 360 -20.66 -6.35 -10.41
CA LYS A 360 -20.60 -6.89 -11.77
C LYS A 360 -19.88 -5.90 -12.68
N LEU A 361 -18.67 -6.25 -13.10
CA LEU A 361 -17.84 -5.41 -13.97
C LEU A 361 -18.05 -5.73 -15.45
N ASN A 362 -18.11 -4.69 -16.29
CA ASN A 362 -18.08 -4.82 -17.74
C ASN A 362 -16.63 -4.77 -18.25
N ALA A 363 -16.10 -5.91 -18.70
CA ALA A 363 -14.69 -6.04 -19.10
C ALA A 363 -14.27 -5.05 -20.20
N ALA A 364 -15.15 -4.76 -21.16
CA ALA A 364 -14.85 -3.85 -22.27
C ALA A 364 -14.69 -2.39 -21.80
N GLU A 365 -15.45 -1.98 -20.80
CA GLU A 365 -15.34 -0.63 -20.23
C GLU A 365 -14.18 -0.54 -19.22
N VAL A 366 -14.06 -1.54 -18.35
CA VAL A 366 -13.01 -1.59 -17.33
C VAL A 366 -11.62 -1.52 -17.96
N SER A 367 -11.38 -2.28 -19.04
CA SER A 367 -10.06 -2.36 -19.70
C SER A 367 -9.55 -1.04 -20.28
N LYS A 368 -10.40 -0.02 -20.49
CA LYS A 368 -10.00 1.30 -20.99
C LYS A 368 -9.31 2.16 -19.93
N HIS A 369 -9.53 1.85 -18.66
CA HIS A 369 -9.09 2.65 -17.52
C HIS A 369 -8.02 1.94 -16.71
N ASP A 370 -7.25 2.71 -15.92
CA ASP A 370 -6.20 2.13 -15.07
C ASP A 370 -6.79 1.40 -13.85
N MET A 371 -7.87 1.95 -13.29
CA MET A 371 -8.54 1.39 -12.11
C MET A 371 -10.06 1.58 -12.14
N VAL A 372 -10.77 0.73 -11.42
CA VAL A 372 -12.19 0.89 -11.11
C VAL A 372 -12.39 0.83 -9.61
N PHE A 373 -13.05 1.85 -9.07
CA PHE A 373 -13.47 1.92 -7.67
C PHE A 373 -14.95 1.61 -7.58
N SER A 374 -15.32 0.55 -6.86
CA SER A 374 -16.72 0.19 -6.59
C SER A 374 -17.12 0.57 -5.18
N LEU A 375 -18.24 1.27 -5.03
CA LEU A 375 -18.84 1.63 -3.74
C LEU A 375 -20.19 0.92 -3.58
N ASN A 376 -20.31 0.11 -2.54
CA ASN A 376 -21.54 -0.61 -2.22
C ASN A 376 -22.63 0.36 -1.74
N GLN A 377 -23.86 0.20 -2.24
CA GLN A 377 -25.01 1.00 -1.77
C GLN A 377 -25.18 0.96 -0.25
N GLY A 378 -24.80 -0.16 0.39
CA GLY A 378 -24.84 -0.34 1.84
C GLY A 378 -24.02 0.69 2.59
N PHE A 379 -22.86 1.09 2.05
CA PHE A 379 -22.04 2.13 2.66
C PHE A 379 -22.79 3.46 2.70
N LEU A 380 -23.38 3.89 1.57
CA LEU A 380 -24.15 5.12 1.50
C LEU A 380 -25.41 5.07 2.37
N ASN A 381 -26.14 3.94 2.34
CA ASN A 381 -27.33 3.74 3.16
C ASN A 381 -27.03 3.73 4.65
N LYS A 382 -25.85 3.23 5.06
CA LYS A 382 -25.39 3.32 6.45
C LYS A 382 -25.20 4.76 6.88
N VAL A 383 -24.57 5.59 6.05
CA VAL A 383 -24.40 7.02 6.33
C VAL A 383 -25.76 7.73 6.43
N LEU A 384 -26.67 7.46 5.50
CA LEU A 384 -28.02 8.01 5.51
C LEU A 384 -28.82 7.59 6.75
N GLN A 385 -28.69 6.33 7.20
CA GLN A 385 -29.32 5.83 8.42
C GLN A 385 -28.88 6.61 9.65
N LEU A 386 -27.57 6.78 9.81
CA LEU A 386 -27.01 7.50 10.96
C LEU A 386 -27.41 8.98 10.96
N SER A 387 -27.40 9.63 9.79
CA SER A 387 -27.88 11.02 9.67
C SER A 387 -29.38 11.17 9.96
N THR A 388 -30.20 10.20 9.53
CA THR A 388 -31.64 10.18 9.83
C THR A 388 -31.86 10.09 11.34
N ARG A 389 -31.11 9.23 12.03
CA ARG A 389 -31.23 9.06 13.48
C ARG A 389 -30.89 10.33 14.26
N ARG A 390 -29.97 11.15 13.74
CA ARG A 390 -29.67 12.48 14.29
C ARG A 390 -30.70 13.55 13.94
N GLY A 391 -31.77 13.20 13.24
CA GLY A 391 -32.84 14.11 12.83
C GLY A 391 -32.45 15.04 11.69
N TYR A 392 -31.29 14.85 11.04
CA TYR A 392 -30.76 15.76 10.02
C TYR A 392 -31.57 15.77 8.71
N PHE A 393 -32.45 14.80 8.54
CA PHE A 393 -33.33 14.70 7.39
C PHE A 393 -34.80 15.03 7.72
N SER A 394 -35.09 15.41 8.96
CA SER A 394 -36.47 15.70 9.40
C SER A 394 -37.12 16.84 8.61
N GLN A 395 -36.34 17.80 8.11
CA GLN A 395 -36.81 18.85 7.20
C GLN A 395 -35.79 19.11 6.09
N ILE A 396 -36.21 18.96 4.84
CA ILE A 396 -35.43 19.30 3.65
C ILE A 396 -36.06 20.52 2.99
N LYS A 397 -35.30 21.62 2.89
CA LYS A 397 -35.71 22.79 2.10
C LYS A 397 -35.40 22.52 0.63
N LEU A 398 -36.40 22.64 -0.24
CA LEU A 398 -36.23 22.55 -1.69
C LEU A 398 -35.98 23.93 -2.32
N ASN A 399 -36.62 24.97 -1.77
CA ASN A 399 -36.44 26.38 -2.12
C ASN A 399 -36.85 27.25 -0.91
N ALA A 400 -36.83 28.58 -1.05
CA ALA A 400 -37.10 29.53 0.04
C ALA A 400 -38.44 29.26 0.75
N ASP A 401 -39.46 28.83 0.01
CA ASP A 401 -40.84 28.72 0.50
C ASP A 401 -41.36 27.28 0.63
N THR A 402 -40.60 26.28 0.15
CA THR A 402 -41.01 24.87 0.15
C THR A 402 -40.04 24.03 0.96
N SER A 403 -40.54 23.49 2.07
CA SER A 403 -39.89 22.43 2.83
C SER A 403 -40.68 21.13 2.75
N ILE A 404 -39.97 20.02 2.80
CA ILE A 404 -40.51 18.67 2.86
C ILE A 404 -40.06 18.06 4.17
N VAL A 405 -41.00 17.47 4.91
CA VAL A 405 -40.71 16.69 6.11
C VAL A 405 -40.53 15.24 5.70
N LEU A 406 -39.33 14.68 5.89
CA LEU A 406 -39.13 13.24 5.70
C LEU A 406 -39.56 12.48 6.95
N THR A 407 -40.45 11.52 6.79
CA THR A 407 -40.94 10.69 7.91
C THR A 407 -40.18 9.39 8.06
N LYS A 408 -39.41 9.00 7.04
CA LYS A 408 -38.53 7.82 7.05
C LYS A 408 -37.15 8.17 6.53
N GLN A 409 -36.20 7.30 6.86
CA GLN A 409 -34.85 7.30 6.31
C GLN A 409 -34.90 7.27 4.77
N PRO A 410 -34.16 8.15 4.07
CA PRO A 410 -33.85 7.98 2.65
C PRO A 410 -33.07 6.69 2.41
N VAL A 411 -33.50 5.89 1.43
CA VAL A 411 -32.83 4.63 1.05
C VAL A 411 -32.46 4.68 -0.43
N LEU A 412 -31.16 4.58 -0.72
CA LEU A 412 -30.64 4.42 -2.06
C LEU A 412 -30.74 2.93 -2.47
N GLU A 413 -31.43 2.67 -3.58
CA GLU A 413 -31.48 1.36 -4.22
C GLU A 413 -30.84 1.44 -5.60
N ILE A 414 -29.84 0.60 -5.85
CA ILE A 414 -29.13 0.49 -7.11
C ILE A 414 -29.44 -0.89 -7.70
N LYS A 415 -30.11 -0.89 -8.85
CA LYS A 415 -30.39 -2.09 -9.67
C LYS A 415 -30.08 -1.75 -11.13
N GLU A 416 -31.09 -1.76 -12.01
CA GLU A 416 -30.96 -1.27 -13.39
C GLU A 416 -30.91 0.27 -13.47
N ARG A 417 -31.54 0.93 -12.50
CA ARG A 417 -31.51 2.39 -12.30
C ARG A 417 -31.30 2.66 -10.81
N ALA A 418 -30.61 3.75 -10.50
CA ALA A 418 -30.47 4.20 -9.12
C ALA A 418 -31.70 5.02 -8.71
N ARG A 419 -32.29 4.64 -7.57
CA ARG A 419 -33.48 5.27 -7.01
C ARG A 419 -33.24 5.65 -5.56
N LEU A 420 -33.63 6.85 -5.18
CA LEU A 420 -33.68 7.26 -3.78
C LEU A 420 -35.12 7.22 -3.30
N LYS A 421 -35.44 6.24 -2.45
CA LYS A 421 -36.77 6.06 -1.87
C LYS A 421 -36.97 7.07 -0.75
N LEU A 422 -38.06 7.81 -0.82
CA LEU A 422 -38.43 8.85 0.13
C LEU A 422 -39.86 8.63 0.61
N GLN A 423 -40.11 8.97 1.88
CA GLN A 423 -41.45 9.10 2.43
C GLN A 423 -41.58 10.48 3.05
N ILE A 424 -42.61 11.21 2.64
CA ILE A 424 -42.82 12.59 3.07
C ILE A 424 -44.14 12.74 3.79
N GLU A 425 -44.17 13.63 4.77
CA GLU A 425 -45.41 14.12 5.36
C GLU A 425 -45.95 15.28 4.51
N TYR A 426 -47.23 15.22 4.15
CA TYR A 426 -47.87 16.26 3.37
C TYR A 426 -49.26 16.58 3.93
N LYS A 427 -49.51 17.87 4.20
CA LYS A 427 -50.82 18.36 4.67
C LYS A 427 -51.65 18.83 3.47
N VAL A 428 -52.75 18.13 3.20
CA VAL A 428 -53.70 18.51 2.14
C VAL A 428 -54.57 19.67 2.62
N SER A 429 -54.59 20.77 1.89
CA SER A 429 -55.39 21.96 2.19
C SER A 429 -56.63 22.09 1.30
N GLY A 430 -57.57 22.97 1.68
CA GLY A 430 -58.79 23.26 0.93
C GLY A 430 -59.79 22.11 0.90
N ILE A 431 -60.62 22.07 -0.15
CA ILE A 431 -61.62 21.01 -0.38
C ILE A 431 -60.94 19.63 -0.51
N GLY A 432 -59.65 19.51 -0.84
CA GLY A 432 -58.99 18.20 -0.83
C GLY A 432 -58.89 17.55 0.57
N SER A 433 -58.97 18.34 1.64
CA SER A 433 -58.77 17.87 3.01
C SER A 433 -59.87 16.95 3.54
N TRP A 434 -61.12 17.05 3.07
CA TRP A 434 -62.20 16.16 3.52
C TRP A 434 -62.05 14.73 2.98
N LEU A 435 -61.30 14.55 1.89
CA LEU A 435 -61.06 13.27 1.22
C LEU A 435 -60.00 12.41 1.90
N VAL A 436 -59.23 12.97 2.84
CA VAL A 436 -58.08 12.31 3.46
C VAL A 436 -58.06 12.52 4.98
N LYS A 437 -57.31 11.69 5.69
CA LYS A 437 -56.94 11.91 7.10
C LYS A 437 -55.60 12.62 7.11
N ASN A 438 -55.60 13.93 7.35
CA ASN A 438 -54.38 14.73 7.40
C ASN A 438 -53.58 14.50 8.71
N PRO A 439 -52.24 14.60 8.68
CA PRO A 439 -51.39 14.67 7.47
C PRO A 439 -51.32 13.31 6.76
N ILE A 440 -51.14 13.32 5.43
CA ILE A 440 -50.94 12.09 4.66
C ILE A 440 -49.45 11.78 4.50
N LEU A 441 -49.12 10.50 4.40
CA LEU A 441 -47.80 10.05 4.03
C LEU A 441 -47.76 9.71 2.54
N ILE A 442 -46.75 10.23 1.85
CA ILE A 442 -46.55 9.98 0.43
C ILE A 442 -45.20 9.29 0.24
N ASP A 443 -45.24 8.05 -0.25
CA ASP A 443 -44.07 7.30 -0.69
C ASP A 443 -43.79 7.61 -2.16
N PHE A 444 -42.53 7.87 -2.51
CA PHE A 444 -42.09 8.00 -3.89
C PHE A 444 -40.58 7.78 -4.03
N ASP A 445 -40.16 7.45 -5.25
CA ASP A 445 -38.76 7.28 -5.63
C ASP A 445 -38.31 8.45 -6.50
N LEU A 446 -37.13 8.99 -6.20
CA LEU A 446 -36.39 9.86 -7.10
C LEU A 446 -35.48 9.02 -7.99
N PHE A 447 -35.44 9.33 -9.29
CA PHE A 447 -34.35 8.86 -10.13
C PHE A 447 -33.09 9.67 -9.84
N VAL A 448 -31.98 8.98 -9.64
CA VAL A 448 -30.70 9.60 -9.27
C VAL A 448 -29.62 9.17 -10.25
N GLU A 449 -28.76 10.11 -10.62
CA GLU A 449 -27.56 9.85 -11.42
C GLU A 449 -26.31 10.34 -10.69
N PHE A 450 -25.16 9.86 -11.16
CA PHE A 450 -23.86 10.07 -10.50
C PHE A 450 -22.83 10.84 -11.35
N PRO A 451 -23.19 11.97 -11.98
CA PRO A 451 -22.31 12.62 -12.94
C PRO A 451 -21.00 13.10 -12.29
N ILE A 452 -19.92 13.08 -13.07
CA ILE A 452 -18.64 13.68 -12.69
C ILE A 452 -18.63 15.13 -13.18
N LYS A 453 -18.55 16.09 -12.25
CA LYS A 453 -18.41 17.52 -12.57
C LYS A 453 -17.20 18.09 -11.85
N ASN A 454 -16.33 18.80 -12.58
CA ASN A 454 -15.09 19.38 -12.06
C ASN A 454 -14.22 18.34 -11.31
N GLY A 455 -14.12 17.13 -11.87
CA GLY A 455 -13.36 16.02 -11.28
C GLY A 455 -13.97 15.42 -10.01
N LYS A 456 -15.19 15.83 -9.63
CA LYS A 456 -15.89 15.33 -8.43
C LYS A 456 -17.15 14.57 -8.80
N PRO A 457 -17.36 13.38 -8.22
CA PRO A 457 -18.56 12.58 -8.42
C PRO A 457 -19.71 13.22 -7.64
N GLN A 458 -20.82 13.53 -8.28
CA GLN A 458 -22.00 14.11 -7.63
C GLN A 458 -23.11 13.08 -7.51
N MET A 459 -24.10 13.36 -6.68
CA MET A 459 -25.39 12.66 -6.69
C MET A 459 -26.44 13.69 -7.07
N VAL A 460 -27.14 13.47 -8.18
CA VAL A 460 -28.07 14.45 -8.76
C VAL A 460 -29.42 13.78 -8.98
N ALA A 461 -30.49 14.40 -8.49
CA ALA A 461 -31.84 13.97 -8.81
C ALA A 461 -32.18 14.37 -10.26
N VAL A 462 -32.64 13.43 -11.07
CA VAL A 462 -32.94 13.66 -12.50
C VAL A 462 -34.43 13.58 -12.83
N GLY A 463 -35.25 13.12 -11.89
CA GLY A 463 -36.70 13.09 -12.02
C GLY A 463 -37.37 12.31 -10.90
N VAL A 464 -38.70 12.16 -11.00
CA VAL A 464 -39.52 11.42 -10.04
C VAL A 464 -40.12 10.20 -10.72
N ASP A 465 -40.06 9.01 -10.10
CA ASP A 465 -40.75 7.84 -10.64
C ASP A 465 -42.26 7.98 -10.40
N ARG A 466 -42.98 8.44 -11.42
CA ARG A 466 -44.44 8.63 -11.39
C ARG A 466 -45.22 7.39 -10.92
N LYS A 467 -44.70 6.18 -11.19
CA LYS A 467 -45.35 4.91 -10.83
C LYS A 467 -45.14 4.55 -9.36
N SER A 468 -44.04 5.02 -8.75
CA SER A 468 -43.74 4.81 -7.33
C SER A 468 -44.60 5.64 -6.38
N ILE A 469 -45.20 6.74 -6.87
CA ILE A 469 -45.99 7.66 -6.04
C ILE A 469 -47.22 6.95 -5.47
N TRP A 470 -47.24 6.81 -4.16
CA TRP A 470 -48.25 6.08 -3.42
C TRP A 470 -48.68 6.79 -2.13
N VAL A 471 -49.97 6.66 -1.81
CA VAL A 471 -50.56 7.05 -0.54
C VAL A 471 -51.27 5.82 0.04
N PRO A 472 -50.92 5.38 1.26
CA PRO A 472 -51.58 4.26 1.91
C PRO A 472 -53.10 4.47 2.09
N ASP A 473 -53.89 3.40 1.94
CA ASP A 473 -55.36 3.48 1.95
C ASP A 473 -55.93 4.02 3.28
N HIS A 474 -55.27 3.76 4.42
CA HIS A 474 -55.79 4.20 5.72
C HIS A 474 -55.81 5.72 5.90
N TYR A 475 -55.05 6.46 5.08
CA TYR A 475 -55.07 7.92 4.99
C TYR A 475 -56.16 8.46 4.06
N ILE A 476 -56.82 7.61 3.29
CA ILE A 476 -57.82 8.01 2.30
C ILE A 476 -59.21 7.72 2.87
N ARG A 477 -60.08 8.75 2.94
CA ARG A 477 -61.47 8.58 3.37
C ARG A 477 -62.36 8.16 2.21
N LEU A 478 -62.24 8.82 1.07
CA LEU A 478 -63.10 8.62 -0.10
C LEU A 478 -62.31 8.79 -1.40
N PHE A 479 -62.78 8.15 -2.48
CA PHE A 479 -62.25 8.25 -3.84
C PHE A 479 -60.73 8.01 -3.96
N PRO A 480 -60.21 6.82 -3.60
CA PRO A 480 -58.77 6.53 -3.56
C PRO A 480 -58.05 6.77 -4.89
N ARG A 481 -58.70 6.43 -6.02
CA ARG A 481 -58.15 6.70 -7.36
C ARG A 481 -57.97 8.20 -7.62
N LYS A 482 -58.93 9.03 -7.18
CA LYS A 482 -58.90 10.49 -7.37
C LYS A 482 -57.83 11.12 -6.47
N VAL A 483 -57.77 10.73 -5.19
CA VAL A 483 -56.75 11.22 -4.24
C VAL A 483 -55.35 10.89 -4.75
N ARG A 484 -55.07 9.63 -5.11
CA ARG A 484 -53.76 9.23 -5.65
C ARG A 484 -53.42 9.95 -6.95
N LYS A 485 -54.39 10.17 -7.84
CA LYS A 485 -54.17 10.93 -9.08
C LYS A 485 -53.78 12.39 -8.79
N VAL A 486 -54.46 13.05 -7.84
CA VAL A 486 -54.16 14.43 -7.44
C VAL A 486 -52.79 14.54 -6.79
N VAL A 487 -52.46 13.66 -5.84
CA VAL A 487 -51.14 13.62 -5.19
C VAL A 487 -50.04 13.40 -6.22
N ARG A 488 -50.23 12.44 -7.13
CA ARG A 488 -49.32 12.19 -8.24
C ARG A 488 -49.11 13.43 -9.10
N ASN A 489 -50.19 14.09 -9.52
CA ASN A 489 -50.08 15.30 -10.34
C ASN A 489 -49.35 16.43 -9.59
N LYS A 490 -49.56 16.56 -8.28
CA LYS A 490 -48.90 17.60 -7.46
C LYS A 490 -47.40 17.33 -7.29
N LEU A 491 -47.00 16.09 -7.01
CA LEU A 491 -45.58 15.74 -6.96
C LEU A 491 -44.89 15.87 -8.32
N MET A 492 -45.58 15.49 -9.41
CA MET A 492 -45.05 15.69 -10.77
C MET A 492 -44.93 17.18 -11.14
N ALA A 493 -45.79 18.06 -10.60
CA ALA A 493 -45.64 19.50 -10.77
C ALA A 493 -44.39 20.06 -10.07
N MET A 494 -43.84 19.35 -9.07
CA MET A 494 -42.57 19.70 -8.41
C MET A 494 -41.35 19.12 -9.14
N GLU A 495 -41.54 18.21 -10.09
CA GLU A 495 -40.45 17.56 -10.83
C GLU A 495 -39.48 18.56 -11.49
N PRO A 496 -39.93 19.68 -12.12
CA PRO A 496 -39.01 20.66 -12.68
C PRO A 496 -38.03 21.26 -11.66
N ALA A 497 -38.46 21.41 -10.39
CA ALA A 497 -37.59 21.90 -9.31
C ALA A 497 -36.66 20.81 -8.75
N ILE A 498 -37.07 19.54 -8.84
CA ILE A 498 -36.28 18.38 -8.40
C ILE A 498 -35.23 18.01 -9.45
N LYS A 499 -35.54 18.16 -10.74
CA LYS A 499 -34.63 17.81 -11.83
C LYS A 499 -33.39 18.72 -11.81
N GLY A 500 -32.22 18.10 -11.70
CA GLY A 500 -30.94 18.79 -11.56
C GLY A 500 -30.58 19.16 -10.11
N TYR A 501 -31.43 18.83 -9.13
CA TYR A 501 -31.14 19.09 -7.73
C TYR A 501 -29.95 18.23 -7.27
N VAL A 502 -28.90 18.90 -6.79
CA VAL A 502 -27.67 18.24 -6.36
C VAL A 502 -27.84 17.76 -4.91
N LEU A 503 -28.13 16.48 -4.76
CA LEU A 503 -28.26 15.81 -3.47
C LEU A 503 -26.90 15.69 -2.75
N ALA A 504 -25.83 15.45 -3.52
CA ALA A 504 -24.45 15.40 -3.03
C ALA A 504 -23.49 16.10 -4.01
N LYS A 505 -22.68 17.05 -3.54
CA LYS A 505 -21.68 17.74 -4.39
C LYS A 505 -20.39 16.94 -4.59
N SER A 506 -20.12 15.98 -3.72
CA SER A 506 -18.94 15.12 -3.80
C SER A 506 -19.22 13.80 -3.07
N LEU A 507 -19.12 12.70 -3.80
CA LEU A 507 -19.04 11.37 -3.23
C LEU A 507 -17.60 11.05 -2.79
N PRO A 508 -17.45 10.12 -1.82
CA PRO A 508 -16.17 9.76 -1.20
C PRO A 508 -15.32 8.87 -2.11
N ILE A 509 -14.57 9.47 -3.02
CA ILE A 509 -13.62 8.72 -3.85
C ILE A 509 -12.23 9.28 -3.61
N PRO A 510 -11.22 8.43 -3.39
CA PRO A 510 -9.84 8.87 -3.29
C PRO A 510 -9.44 9.65 -4.54
N SER A 511 -8.95 10.88 -4.36
CA SER A 511 -8.31 11.66 -5.43
C SER A 511 -6.85 11.25 -5.67
N GLU A 512 -6.31 10.40 -4.79
CA GLU A 512 -4.97 9.83 -4.90
C GLU A 512 -4.93 8.44 -4.25
N ILE A 513 -4.07 7.56 -4.76
CA ILE A 513 -3.73 6.29 -4.12
C ILE A 513 -2.20 6.20 -4.08
N ALA A 514 -1.63 6.04 -2.88
CA ALA A 514 -0.17 5.98 -2.66
C ALA A 514 0.61 7.09 -3.38
N SER A 515 0.12 8.33 -3.23
CA SER A 515 0.69 9.52 -3.88
C SER A 515 0.66 9.51 -5.41
N ILE A 516 -0.16 8.64 -6.01
CA ILE A 516 -0.52 8.68 -7.42
C ILE A 516 -1.84 9.43 -7.53
N PRO A 517 -1.85 10.66 -8.09
CA PRO A 517 -3.09 11.38 -8.29
C PRO A 517 -3.98 10.66 -9.29
N LEU A 518 -5.29 10.71 -9.06
CA LEU A 518 -6.30 10.00 -9.83
C LEU A 518 -7.23 11.00 -10.51
N LYS A 519 -7.45 10.77 -11.80
CA LYS A 519 -8.46 11.46 -12.59
C LYS A 519 -9.66 10.55 -12.75
N MET A 520 -10.82 11.05 -12.34
CA MET A 520 -12.08 10.34 -12.57
C MET A 520 -12.55 10.58 -14.00
N ALA A 521 -12.68 9.52 -14.77
CA ALA A 521 -13.07 9.58 -16.17
C ALA A 521 -14.60 9.50 -16.33
N SER A 522 -15.20 8.46 -15.76
CA SER A 522 -16.64 8.19 -15.86
C SER A 522 -17.15 7.46 -14.61
N SER A 523 -18.47 7.36 -14.50
CA SER A 523 -19.15 6.61 -13.45
C SER A 523 -20.25 5.75 -14.06
N ALA A 524 -20.48 4.58 -13.51
CA ALA A 524 -21.61 3.72 -13.85
C ALA A 524 -22.25 3.16 -12.58
N ILE A 525 -23.38 2.48 -12.76
CA ILE A 525 -23.98 1.65 -11.74
C ILE A 525 -24.01 0.22 -12.24
N ASP A 526 -23.97 -0.76 -11.35
CA ASP A 526 -24.10 -2.16 -11.70
C ASP A 526 -25.33 -2.81 -11.07
N SER A 527 -25.83 -3.86 -11.71
CA SER A 527 -27.05 -4.57 -11.29
C SER A 527 -26.95 -5.25 -9.92
N HIS A 528 -25.73 -5.46 -9.40
CA HIS A 528 -25.54 -5.97 -8.04
C HIS A 528 -25.60 -4.87 -6.99
N GLY A 529 -25.76 -3.60 -7.36
CA GLY A 529 -26.00 -2.53 -6.40
C GLY A 529 -24.76 -1.78 -5.96
N HIS A 530 -23.76 -1.65 -6.83
CA HIS A 530 -22.60 -0.79 -6.60
C HIS A 530 -22.59 0.40 -7.55
N LEU A 531 -21.97 1.48 -7.08
CA LEU A 531 -21.52 2.59 -7.90
C LEU A 531 -20.10 2.31 -8.34
N LEU A 532 -19.87 2.31 -9.65
CA LEU A 532 -18.57 2.11 -10.25
C LEU A 532 -18.02 3.45 -10.70
N PHE A 533 -16.76 3.72 -10.38
CA PHE A 533 -16.04 4.89 -10.83
C PHE A 533 -14.78 4.46 -11.54
N PHE A 534 -14.64 4.91 -12.79
CA PHE A 534 -13.53 4.59 -13.65
C PHE A 534 -12.47 5.67 -13.52
N LEU A 535 -11.25 5.25 -13.21
CA LEU A 535 -10.16 6.10 -12.77
C LEU A 535 -8.93 5.86 -13.65
N ASP A 536 -8.27 6.93 -14.04
CA ASP A 536 -6.97 6.91 -14.70
C ASP A 536 -5.94 7.62 -13.82
N TYR A 537 -4.68 7.20 -13.91
CA TYR A 537 -3.58 7.90 -13.26
C TYR A 537 -3.35 9.25 -13.93
N ASP A 538 -3.22 10.31 -13.14
CA ASP A 538 -2.95 11.65 -13.67
C ASP A 538 -1.42 11.89 -13.78
N PHE A 539 -0.92 11.78 -15.01
CA PHE A 539 0.50 11.87 -15.31
C PHE A 539 1.02 13.30 -15.52
N ASN A 540 0.16 14.32 -15.56
CA ASN A 540 0.54 15.72 -15.84
C ASN A 540 1.03 16.48 -14.58
N TRP A 541 1.26 15.80 -13.47
CA TRP A 541 1.57 16.37 -12.16
C TRP A 541 3.04 16.82 -11.98
N GLY A 542 3.74 17.13 -13.06
CA GLY A 542 5.18 17.46 -13.05
C GLY A 542 5.56 18.76 -12.33
N ASN A 543 4.61 19.63 -11.95
CA ASN A 543 4.93 21.01 -11.52
C ASN A 543 4.24 21.51 -10.24
N THR A 544 3.52 20.67 -9.47
CA THR A 544 2.81 21.15 -8.27
C THR A 544 3.01 20.26 -7.06
N LEU A 545 4.10 20.49 -6.34
CA LEU A 545 4.22 20.12 -4.91
C LEU A 545 3.17 20.91 -4.11
N SER A 546 1.95 20.39 -4.05
CA SER A 546 0.88 20.91 -3.19
C SER A 546 0.90 20.15 -1.86
N ALA A 547 0.95 20.92 -0.77
CA ALA A 547 0.96 20.49 0.62
C ALA A 547 0.00 19.34 0.94
N LYS A 548 0.51 18.37 1.71
CA LYS A 548 -0.24 17.30 2.39
C LYS A 548 -1.49 17.88 3.05
N LYS A 549 -2.67 17.61 2.49
CA LYS A 549 -3.93 17.74 3.22
C LYS A 549 -4.45 16.34 3.52
N PRO A 550 -4.90 16.08 4.76
CA PRO A 550 -5.47 14.79 5.11
C PRO A 550 -6.72 14.51 4.26
N PHE A 551 -6.89 13.23 3.92
CA PHE A 551 -8.06 12.67 3.24
C PHE A 551 -9.37 13.24 3.83
N ARG A 552 -10.20 13.88 3.00
CA ARG A 552 -11.54 14.36 3.38
C ARG A 552 -12.58 13.69 2.50
N PHE A 553 -13.28 12.71 3.07
CA PHE A 553 -14.20 11.83 2.34
C PHE A 553 -15.56 12.48 2.01
N PHE A 554 -15.97 13.57 2.68
CA PHE A 554 -17.28 14.19 2.40
C PHE A 554 -17.26 15.71 2.50
N GLN A 555 -17.81 16.37 1.48
CA GLN A 555 -18.28 17.76 1.56
C GLN A 555 -19.68 17.83 0.93
N PHE A 556 -20.70 17.73 1.78
CA PHE A 556 -22.04 18.20 1.43
C PHE A 556 -22.10 19.68 1.76
N GLN A 557 -22.51 20.51 0.79
CA GLN A 557 -22.85 21.90 1.08
C GLN A 557 -24.36 22.08 1.09
N GLN A 558 -24.82 22.75 2.14
CA GLN A 558 -26.08 23.46 2.18
C GLN A 558 -25.99 24.72 1.32
N LYS A 559 -27.10 25.08 0.68
CA LYS A 559 -27.46 26.47 0.45
C LYS A 559 -28.71 26.75 1.27
#